data_AF-A0A936CPM8-F1
#
_entry.id   AF-A0A936CPM8-F1
#
_cell.length_a   1.000
_cell.length_b   1.000
_cell.length_c   1.000
_cell.angle_alpha   90.00
_cell.angle_beta   90.00
_cell.angle_gamma   90.00
#
_symmetry.space_group_name_H-M   'P 1'
#
loop_
_entity.id
_entity.type
_entity.pdbx_description
1 polymer ?
#
loop_
_entity_poly.entity_id
_entity_poly.type
_entity_poly.pdbx_seq_one_letter_code
_entity_poly.pdbx_strand_id
1 'polypeptide(L)'
;MLTRWDNTWFYVESKGIPKTHSMMTGIRSWQQQVPIPQCYTGSNAWQIPLQPELAVDPVPVSPQHFLRGAVAIASNGVPIFNPYTNTGVDALLDGQLDRWGGHSGRADDYHYHVAPMFLDTQTVDILPIAFALDGFPVYASREPDGSSMKPLDANHGHFDGSGSYHYHGSDQAPYMIGRMVGKVTEDATLQIIPQPRANPVRPSLTPLNGAVITDFVPNSSGNGYILTYERNGQSTKVDYSWTNTGKYTFQFVNNNGTTSENYNGHIPCVLQTSVDGLSTDEVQVLITPNPNSGTFSVRQENEKGVKWEQIEIIDLNGNVYFKKKNPGEKIDFSEIRSGVYLLKVYFQKSTKSYKFIVQ
;
A
#
# COMPACT_ATOMS: atom_id res chain seq x y z
N MET A 1 -4.21 1.27 -3.06
CA MET A 1 -2.94 0.64 -3.49
C MET A 1 -2.99 0.48 -4.99
N LEU A 2 -1.85 0.56 -5.66
CA LEU A 2 -1.67 0.26 -7.08
C LEU A 2 -0.52 -0.74 -7.18
N THR A 3 -0.57 -1.67 -8.15
CA THR A 3 0.47 -2.68 -8.33
C THR A 3 0.92 -2.72 -9.78
N ARG A 4 2.21 -2.98 -10.00
CA ARG A 4 2.81 -3.20 -11.32
C ARG A 4 3.97 -4.18 -11.18
N TRP A 5 4.49 -4.72 -12.26
CA TRP A 5 5.64 -5.62 -12.21
C TRP A 5 6.54 -5.48 -13.43
N ASP A 6 7.79 -5.90 -13.27
CA ASP A 6 8.72 -6.18 -14.37
C ASP A 6 9.19 -7.65 -14.29
N ASN A 7 10.32 -7.99 -14.91
CA ASN A 7 10.84 -9.36 -14.90
C ASN A 7 11.44 -9.78 -13.54
N THR A 8 11.71 -8.83 -12.65
CA THR A 8 12.42 -9.04 -11.39
C THR A 8 11.55 -8.74 -10.19
N TRP A 9 10.80 -7.63 -10.24
CA TRP A 9 10.11 -7.06 -9.09
C TRP A 9 8.61 -6.95 -9.32
N PHE A 10 7.86 -7.32 -8.28
CA PHE A 10 6.51 -6.86 -8.06
C PHE A 10 6.56 -5.55 -7.26
N TYR A 11 5.91 -4.52 -7.76
CA TYR A 11 5.89 -3.21 -7.16
C TYR A 11 4.54 -2.93 -6.49
N VAL A 12 4.58 -2.45 -5.25
CA VAL A 12 3.41 -2.01 -4.51
C VAL A 12 3.49 -0.51 -4.28
N GLU A 13 2.50 0.20 -4.81
CA GLU A 13 2.35 1.64 -4.63
C GLU A 13 1.23 1.97 -3.65
N SER A 14 1.56 2.76 -2.63
CA SER A 14 0.64 3.07 -1.55
C SER A 14 0.90 4.43 -0.92
N LYS A 15 -0.02 4.83 -0.03
CA LYS A 15 0.12 6.02 0.82
C LYS A 15 0.64 5.68 2.22
N GLY A 16 0.84 4.40 2.54
CA GLY A 16 1.12 3.93 3.90
C GLY A 16 -0.02 4.14 4.91
N ILE A 17 -1.20 4.55 4.46
CA ILE A 17 -2.35 4.87 5.34
C ILE A 17 -3.52 3.93 5.03
N PRO A 18 -4.03 3.17 6.02
CA PRO A 18 -5.17 2.29 5.85
C PRO A 18 -6.46 3.09 5.64
N LYS A 19 -7.39 2.49 4.87
CA LYS A 19 -8.76 3.02 4.69
C LYS A 19 -9.83 2.16 5.34
N THR A 20 -9.45 0.98 5.82
CA THR A 20 -10.37 -0.06 6.29
C THR A 20 -10.48 -0.10 7.81
N HIS A 21 -9.65 0.67 8.53
CA HIS A 21 -9.69 0.74 9.98
C HIS A 21 -9.14 2.07 10.51
N SER A 22 -9.42 2.34 11.78
CA SER A 22 -8.89 3.49 12.53
C SER A 22 -7.39 3.34 12.84
N MET A 23 -6.71 4.42 13.22
CA MET A 23 -5.30 4.40 13.63
C MET A 23 -5.12 5.03 15.00
N MET A 24 -3.96 4.82 15.64
CA MET A 24 -3.44 5.53 16.81
C MET A 24 -4.19 5.37 18.14
N THR A 25 -5.51 5.12 18.12
CA THR A 25 -6.32 4.96 19.34
C THR A 25 -5.82 3.80 20.18
N GLY A 26 -5.59 4.05 21.48
CA GLY A 26 -5.15 3.07 22.46
C GLY A 26 -3.64 3.10 22.75
N ILE A 27 -2.85 3.84 21.98
CA ILE A 27 -1.40 4.02 22.25
C ILE A 27 -1.21 4.74 23.58
N ARG A 28 -0.32 4.19 24.43
CA ARG A 28 0.01 4.72 25.77
C ARG A 28 1.47 5.17 25.90
N SER A 29 2.32 4.73 24.98
CA SER A 29 3.74 5.12 24.88
C SER A 29 3.95 5.89 23.58
N TRP A 30 3.34 7.08 23.49
CA TRP A 30 3.30 7.85 22.25
C TRP A 30 4.57 8.69 22.02
N GLN A 31 5.22 8.51 20.87
CA GLN A 31 6.41 9.27 20.45
C GLN A 31 6.12 10.64 19.80
N GLN A 32 4.91 11.18 19.99
CA GLN A 32 4.47 12.47 19.45
C GLN A 32 4.55 12.58 17.92
N GLN A 33 4.43 11.46 17.23
CA GLN A 33 4.31 11.35 15.77
C GLN A 33 2.84 11.05 15.41
N VAL A 34 2.40 11.51 14.24
CA VAL A 34 1.02 11.34 13.75
C VAL A 34 1.01 10.80 12.33
N PRO A 35 -0.02 10.08 11.89
CA PRO A 35 -0.05 9.54 10.53
C PRO A 35 -0.12 10.63 9.46
N ILE A 36 0.88 10.69 8.58
CA ILE A 36 0.90 11.50 7.36
C ILE A 36 1.07 10.56 6.16
N PRO A 37 0.23 10.68 5.11
CA PRO A 37 0.42 9.93 3.88
C PRO A 37 1.83 10.08 3.30
N GLN A 38 2.51 8.95 3.08
CA GLN A 38 3.82 8.87 2.46
C GLN A 38 3.70 8.41 1.02
N CYS A 39 4.45 9.02 0.10
CA CYS A 39 4.32 8.74 -1.32
C CYS A 39 5.22 7.59 -1.76
N TYR A 40 4.76 6.37 -1.48
CA TYR A 40 5.41 5.16 -1.96
C TYR A 40 4.95 4.86 -3.39
N THR A 41 5.43 5.63 -4.37
CA THR A 41 4.95 5.59 -5.77
C THR A 41 6.10 5.70 -6.76
N GLY A 42 5.93 5.22 -8.00
CA GLY A 42 6.93 5.34 -9.05
C GLY A 42 8.25 4.66 -8.65
N SER A 43 9.36 5.40 -8.71
CA SER A 43 10.69 4.91 -8.28
C SER A 43 10.83 4.74 -6.75
N ASN A 44 9.89 5.27 -5.97
CA ASN A 44 9.80 5.09 -4.52
C ASN A 44 8.69 4.08 -4.15
N ALA A 45 8.37 3.12 -5.02
CA ALA A 45 7.43 2.05 -4.70
C ALA A 45 8.10 0.95 -3.85
N TRP A 46 7.30 0.19 -3.11
CA TRP A 46 7.76 -1.06 -2.49
C TRP A 46 8.13 -2.07 -3.56
N GLN A 47 9.14 -2.88 -3.31
CA GLN A 47 9.65 -3.89 -4.24
C GLN A 47 9.69 -5.25 -3.55
N ILE A 48 9.06 -6.24 -4.17
CA ILE A 48 9.03 -7.63 -3.71
C ILE A 48 9.58 -8.49 -4.86
N PRO A 49 10.55 -9.38 -4.64
CA PRO A 49 11.10 -10.20 -5.72
C PRO A 49 10.03 -11.19 -6.22
N LEU A 50 9.85 -11.28 -7.54
CA LEU A 50 8.89 -12.22 -8.17
C LEU A 50 9.36 -13.68 -8.12
N GLN A 51 10.67 -13.87 -8.03
CA GLN A 51 11.31 -15.18 -7.97
C GLN A 51 12.15 -15.23 -6.69
N PRO A 52 11.52 -15.39 -5.51
CA PRO A 52 12.25 -15.47 -4.25
C PRO A 52 13.14 -16.71 -4.24
N GLU A 53 14.35 -16.55 -3.73
CA GLU A 53 15.30 -17.64 -3.51
C GLU A 53 15.51 -17.83 -2.01
N LEU A 54 15.57 -19.07 -1.55
CA LEU A 54 15.93 -19.36 -0.17
C LEU A 54 17.35 -18.87 0.13
N ALA A 55 17.52 -18.25 1.30
CA ALA A 55 18.81 -17.92 1.84
C ALA A 55 19.51 -19.19 2.35
N VAL A 56 20.83 -19.25 2.20
CA VAL A 56 21.65 -20.30 2.85
C VAL A 56 21.57 -20.15 4.36
N ASP A 57 21.64 -18.90 4.83
CA ASP A 57 21.56 -18.52 6.24
C ASP A 57 20.44 -17.46 6.42
N PRO A 58 19.24 -17.86 6.88
CA PRO A 58 18.15 -16.92 7.14
C PRO A 58 18.50 -15.84 8.16
N VAL A 59 18.29 -14.57 7.78
CA VAL A 59 18.69 -13.41 8.57
C VAL A 59 17.63 -13.09 9.63
N PRO A 60 17.97 -12.97 10.93
CA PRO A 60 16.98 -12.80 11.99
C PRO A 60 16.31 -11.43 11.98
N VAL A 61 14.99 -11.41 12.21
CA VAL A 61 14.24 -10.21 12.61
C VAL A 61 14.27 -10.18 14.14
N SER A 62 15.09 -9.29 14.71
CA SER A 62 15.45 -9.36 16.15
C SER A 62 15.62 -7.99 16.78
N PRO A 63 15.81 -7.86 18.10
CA PRO A 63 16.03 -6.58 18.74
C PRO A 63 17.40 -5.93 18.41
N GLN A 64 18.21 -6.53 17.52
CA GLN A 64 19.50 -6.03 17.07
C GLN A 64 19.64 -5.93 15.54
N HIS A 65 18.65 -6.38 14.76
CA HIS A 65 18.75 -6.53 13.30
C HIS A 65 17.43 -6.13 12.64
N PHE A 66 17.47 -5.47 11.48
CA PHE A 66 16.27 -4.93 10.79
C PHE A 66 15.47 -3.93 11.63
N LEU A 67 16.14 -3.15 12.48
CA LEU A 67 15.52 -2.08 13.29
C LEU A 67 15.19 -0.81 12.48
N ARG A 68 15.46 -0.82 11.17
CA ARG A 68 15.23 0.28 10.24
C ARG A 68 14.52 -0.23 8.99
N GLY A 69 13.49 0.49 8.58
CA GLY A 69 12.68 0.13 7.42
C GLY A 69 11.76 -1.06 7.70
N ALA A 70 11.04 -1.48 6.66
CA ALA A 70 10.10 -2.58 6.75
C ALA A 70 10.79 -3.93 6.55
N VAL A 71 10.14 -4.98 7.06
CA VAL A 71 10.43 -6.39 6.76
C VAL A 71 9.38 -7.01 5.85
N ALA A 72 8.19 -6.38 5.76
CA ALA A 72 7.10 -6.80 4.90
C ALA A 72 6.20 -5.61 4.51
N ILE A 73 5.32 -5.82 3.54
CA ILE A 73 4.26 -4.89 3.14
C ILE A 73 2.90 -5.59 3.24
N ALA A 74 1.97 -5.02 4.00
CA ALA A 74 0.64 -5.58 4.17
C ALA A 74 -0.22 -5.42 2.90
N SER A 75 -1.23 -6.27 2.73
CA SER A 75 -2.12 -6.26 1.56
C SER A 75 -2.97 -4.98 1.43
N ASN A 76 -3.10 -4.20 2.52
CA ASN A 76 -3.70 -2.87 2.50
C ASN A 76 -2.71 -1.73 2.17
N GLY A 77 -1.44 -2.06 1.89
CA GLY A 77 -0.39 -1.13 1.52
C GLY A 77 0.30 -0.42 2.69
N VAL A 78 0.08 -0.85 3.93
CA VAL A 78 0.80 -0.35 5.11
C VAL A 78 2.06 -1.21 5.34
N PRO A 79 3.25 -0.61 5.46
CA PRO A 79 4.45 -1.37 5.72
C PRO A 79 4.44 -2.00 7.12
N ILE A 80 5.14 -3.12 7.25
CA ILE A 80 5.29 -3.85 8.51
C ILE A 80 6.77 -3.84 8.87
N PHE A 81 7.07 -3.26 10.02
CA PHE A 81 8.40 -3.12 10.58
C PHE A 81 8.66 -4.26 11.57
N ASN A 82 9.93 -4.40 11.97
CA ASN A 82 10.34 -5.34 12.99
C ASN A 82 9.54 -5.11 14.30
N PRO A 83 9.07 -6.16 15.01
CA PRO A 83 8.37 -6.01 16.30
C PRO A 83 9.09 -5.14 17.33
N TYR A 84 10.42 -5.08 17.25
CA TYR A 84 11.26 -4.26 18.10
C TYR A 84 11.50 -2.87 17.51
N THR A 85 11.41 -1.85 18.36
CA THR A 85 11.79 -0.47 18.01
C THR A 85 13.29 -0.33 17.77
N ASN A 86 13.74 0.84 17.33
CA ASN A 86 15.17 1.13 17.17
C ASN A 86 16.01 1.08 18.46
N THR A 87 15.37 0.93 19.62
CA THR A 87 16.02 0.70 20.92
C THR A 87 15.96 -0.77 21.37
N GLY A 88 15.45 -1.67 20.52
CA GLY A 88 15.34 -3.11 20.81
C GLY A 88 14.18 -3.48 21.75
N VAL A 89 13.18 -2.61 21.92
CA VAL A 89 12.03 -2.85 22.80
C VAL A 89 10.84 -3.35 21.98
N ASP A 90 10.13 -4.37 22.45
CA ASP A 90 8.90 -4.86 21.80
C ASP A 90 7.83 -3.77 21.86
N ALA A 91 7.44 -3.26 20.68
CA ALA A 91 6.54 -2.12 20.58
C ALA A 91 5.12 -2.44 21.07
N LEU A 92 4.66 -3.69 20.94
CA LEU A 92 3.35 -4.13 21.42
C LEU A 92 3.33 -4.13 22.95
N LEU A 93 4.32 -4.78 23.56
CA LEU A 93 4.40 -4.92 25.02
C LEU A 93 4.66 -3.58 25.72
N ASP A 94 5.38 -2.66 25.06
CA ASP A 94 5.63 -1.32 25.58
C ASP A 94 4.44 -0.36 25.41
N GLY A 95 3.34 -0.80 24.76
CA GLY A 95 2.14 0.00 24.59
C GLY A 95 2.28 1.13 23.56
N GLN A 96 3.18 0.97 22.59
CA GLN A 96 3.40 1.94 21.50
C GLN A 96 2.43 1.76 20.34
N LEU A 97 1.75 0.61 20.26
CA LEU A 97 0.87 0.26 19.14
C LEU A 97 -0.60 0.53 19.46
N ASP A 98 -1.35 0.88 18.41
CA ASP A 98 -2.79 0.90 18.44
C ASP A 98 -3.37 -0.53 18.41
N ARG A 99 -4.69 -0.65 18.48
CA ARG A 99 -5.38 -1.95 18.50
C ARG A 99 -5.18 -2.81 17.25
N TRP A 100 -4.65 -2.22 16.17
CA TRP A 100 -4.38 -2.90 14.90
C TRP A 100 -2.91 -3.24 14.74
N GLY A 101 -2.10 -2.97 15.77
CA GLY A 101 -0.69 -3.32 15.79
C GLY A 101 0.22 -2.30 15.11
N GLY A 102 -0.23 -1.06 14.92
CA GLY A 102 0.57 -0.03 14.26
C GLY A 102 0.68 1.28 15.03
N HIS A 103 1.60 2.13 14.56
CA HIS A 103 1.84 3.48 15.08
C HIS A 103 2.57 4.31 14.03
N SER A 104 2.86 5.58 14.33
CA SER A 104 3.60 6.47 13.43
C SER A 104 5.06 6.63 13.83
N GLY A 105 5.97 6.40 12.88
CA GLY A 105 7.42 6.59 12.99
C GLY A 105 7.88 8.04 12.92
N ARG A 106 9.20 8.24 13.01
CA ARG A 106 9.84 9.57 13.02
C ARG A 106 9.62 10.41 11.75
N ALA A 107 9.15 9.81 10.66
CA ALA A 107 8.77 10.52 9.45
C ALA A 107 7.26 10.77 9.38
N ASP A 108 6.55 10.65 10.51
CA ASP A 108 5.09 10.65 10.58
C ASP A 108 4.48 9.54 9.68
N ASP A 109 5.22 8.46 9.41
CA ASP A 109 4.79 7.32 8.60
C ASP A 109 4.09 6.28 9.46
N TYR A 110 2.85 5.90 9.14
CA TYR A 110 2.16 4.83 9.85
C TYR A 110 2.61 3.45 9.36
N HIS A 111 2.91 2.54 10.29
CA HIS A 111 3.36 1.18 10.00
C HIS A 111 2.94 0.22 11.12
N TYR A 112 2.82 -1.07 10.78
CA TYR A 112 2.60 -2.14 11.75
C TYR A 112 3.92 -2.64 12.34
N HIS A 113 3.86 -3.22 13.53
CA HIS A 113 4.95 -3.98 14.16
C HIS A 113 4.59 -5.45 14.40
N VAL A 114 3.33 -5.82 14.19
CA VAL A 114 2.82 -7.19 14.33
C VAL A 114 2.01 -7.57 13.09
N ALA A 115 1.72 -8.86 12.92
CA ALA A 115 0.88 -9.32 11.82
C ALA A 115 -0.49 -8.61 11.83
N PRO A 116 -0.93 -7.98 10.73
CA PRO A 116 -2.27 -7.40 10.61
C PRO A 116 -3.31 -8.49 10.37
N MET A 117 -3.53 -9.37 11.36
CA MET A 117 -4.37 -10.57 11.27
C MET A 117 -5.80 -10.30 10.80
N PHE A 118 -6.34 -9.12 11.11
CA PHE A 118 -7.67 -8.68 10.69
C PHE A 118 -7.83 -8.54 9.16
N LEU A 119 -6.74 -8.53 8.39
CA LEU A 119 -6.81 -8.51 6.92
C LEU A 119 -7.33 -9.83 6.36
N ASP A 120 -7.18 -10.95 7.07
CA ASP A 120 -7.71 -12.26 6.69
C ASP A 120 -9.25 -12.26 6.61
N THR A 121 -9.92 -11.41 7.40
CA THR A 121 -11.38 -11.34 7.42
C THR A 121 -11.96 -10.40 6.36
N GLN A 122 -11.12 -9.82 5.50
CA GLN A 122 -11.57 -8.87 4.47
C GLN A 122 -11.98 -9.57 3.17
N THR A 123 -11.68 -10.86 3.03
CA THR A 123 -12.04 -11.67 1.87
C THR A 123 -12.60 -13.01 2.31
N VAL A 124 -13.33 -13.69 1.42
CA VAL A 124 -13.85 -15.05 1.70
C VAL A 124 -12.77 -16.12 1.56
N ASP A 125 -11.78 -15.87 0.71
CA ASP A 125 -10.66 -16.76 0.46
C ASP A 125 -9.55 -16.53 1.49
N ILE A 126 -8.73 -17.55 1.74
CA ILE A 126 -7.53 -17.39 2.57
C ILE A 126 -6.40 -16.90 1.67
N LEU A 127 -6.16 -15.59 1.73
CA LEU A 127 -5.13 -14.92 0.96
C LEU A 127 -4.03 -14.41 1.88
N PRO A 128 -2.81 -14.18 1.37
CA PRO A 128 -1.75 -13.55 2.14
C PRO A 128 -2.20 -12.18 2.68
N ILE A 129 -2.01 -11.96 3.98
CA ILE A 129 -2.25 -10.66 4.64
C ILE A 129 -1.10 -9.69 4.40
N ALA A 130 0.08 -10.20 4.03
CA ALA A 130 1.26 -9.43 3.69
C ALA A 130 2.20 -10.24 2.79
N PHE A 131 3.19 -9.56 2.22
CA PHE A 131 4.35 -10.18 1.60
C PHE A 131 5.62 -9.67 2.28
N ALA A 132 6.47 -10.60 2.70
CA ALA A 132 7.80 -10.30 3.21
C ALA A 132 8.67 -9.71 2.09
N LEU A 133 9.63 -8.85 2.43
CA LEU A 133 10.51 -8.22 1.44
C LEU A 133 11.50 -9.21 0.80
N ASP A 134 11.59 -10.43 1.33
CA ASP A 134 12.31 -11.55 0.71
C ASP A 134 11.48 -12.30 -0.36
N GLY A 135 10.21 -11.91 -0.55
CA GLY A 135 9.31 -12.40 -1.59
C GLY A 135 8.33 -13.48 -1.16
N PHE A 136 8.39 -13.97 0.08
CA PHE A 136 7.48 -15.02 0.55
C PHE A 136 6.18 -14.43 1.15
N PRO A 137 5.02 -15.08 0.92
CA PRO A 137 3.75 -14.62 1.45
C PRO A 137 3.67 -14.83 2.97
N VAL A 138 2.88 -13.99 3.62
CA VAL A 138 2.55 -14.09 5.04
C VAL A 138 1.04 -14.29 5.15
N TYR A 139 0.62 -15.41 5.71
CA TYR A 139 -0.78 -15.70 6.02
C TYR A 139 -1.13 -15.33 7.46
N ALA A 140 -2.42 -15.29 7.78
CA ALA A 140 -2.87 -15.21 9.17
C ALA A 140 -2.79 -16.60 9.84
N SER A 141 -3.73 -16.96 10.72
CA SER A 141 -3.68 -18.23 11.49
C SER A 141 -4.26 -19.45 10.77
N ARG A 142 -4.37 -19.41 9.44
CA ARG A 142 -4.93 -20.48 8.61
C ARG A 142 -4.05 -20.75 7.40
N GLU A 143 -4.01 -22.01 6.98
CA GLU A 143 -3.38 -22.44 5.73
C GLU A 143 -4.19 -21.95 4.52
N PRO A 144 -3.57 -21.84 3.32
CA PRO A 144 -4.27 -21.41 2.11
C PRO A 144 -5.50 -22.28 1.74
N ASP A 145 -5.51 -23.55 2.14
CA ASP A 145 -6.63 -24.48 1.94
C ASP A 145 -7.75 -24.36 2.99
N GLY A 146 -7.61 -23.42 3.93
CA GLY A 146 -8.55 -23.17 5.02
C GLY A 146 -8.35 -24.04 6.26
N SER A 147 -7.42 -24.99 6.25
CA SER A 147 -7.08 -25.78 7.43
C SER A 147 -6.35 -24.95 8.50
N SER A 148 -6.29 -25.49 9.72
CA SER A 148 -5.57 -24.83 10.81
C SER A 148 -4.07 -24.74 10.51
N MET A 149 -3.46 -23.61 10.90
CA MET A 149 -2.02 -23.39 10.81
C MET A 149 -1.23 -24.57 11.40
N LYS A 150 -0.28 -25.07 10.62
CA LYS A 150 0.63 -26.15 11.02
C LYS A 150 1.73 -25.64 11.96
N PRO A 151 2.49 -26.54 12.61
CA PRO A 151 3.64 -26.14 13.41
C PRO A 151 4.65 -25.34 12.58
N LEU A 152 5.00 -24.16 13.10
CA LEU A 152 5.94 -23.24 12.45
C LEU A 152 7.39 -23.62 12.79
N ASP A 153 8.30 -23.36 11.86
CA ASP A 153 9.73 -23.48 12.04
C ASP A 153 10.34 -22.25 12.78
N ALA A 154 11.68 -22.20 12.87
CA ALA A 154 12.40 -21.12 13.53
C ALA A 154 12.31 -19.76 12.79
N ASN A 155 11.89 -19.74 11.53
CA ASN A 155 11.67 -18.54 10.74
C ASN A 155 10.22 -18.04 10.87
N HIS A 156 9.37 -18.77 11.60
CA HIS A 156 7.95 -18.49 11.84
C HIS A 156 7.05 -18.76 10.61
N GLY A 157 7.40 -19.79 9.86
CA GLY A 157 6.60 -20.31 8.73
C GLY A 157 6.82 -21.80 8.52
N HIS A 158 6.46 -22.30 7.35
CA HIS A 158 6.76 -23.68 6.93
C HIS A 158 6.64 -23.84 5.43
N PHE A 159 7.13 -24.98 4.93
CA PHE A 159 6.86 -25.44 3.57
C PHE A 159 5.52 -26.16 3.49
N ASP A 160 4.74 -25.86 2.45
CA ASP A 160 3.54 -26.60 2.12
C ASP A 160 3.87 -27.96 1.44
N GLY A 161 2.82 -28.72 1.09
CA GLY A 161 2.98 -30.02 0.42
C GLY A 161 3.55 -29.92 -1.01
N SER A 162 3.58 -28.73 -1.60
CA SER A 162 4.16 -28.46 -2.91
C SER A 162 5.64 -28.01 -2.84
N GLY A 163 6.16 -27.79 -1.63
CA GLY A 163 7.51 -27.28 -1.41
C GLY A 163 7.59 -25.74 -1.49
N SER A 164 6.46 -25.04 -1.45
CA SER A 164 6.42 -23.57 -1.37
C SER A 164 6.44 -23.15 0.09
N TYR A 165 7.29 -22.18 0.43
CA TYR A 165 7.38 -21.67 1.80
C TYR A 165 6.42 -20.50 2.02
N HIS A 166 5.85 -20.38 3.21
CA HIS A 166 5.10 -19.20 3.63
C HIS A 166 5.20 -18.97 5.13
N TYR A 167 5.11 -17.70 5.54
CA TYR A 167 5.07 -17.30 6.95
C TYR A 167 3.63 -17.28 7.46
N HIS A 168 3.48 -17.26 8.78
CA HIS A 168 2.20 -17.07 9.43
C HIS A 168 2.25 -15.99 10.51
N GLY A 169 1.17 -15.25 10.66
CA GLY A 169 0.97 -14.37 11.80
C GLY A 169 0.49 -15.11 13.04
N SER A 170 0.88 -14.64 14.22
CA SER A 170 0.41 -15.16 15.50
C SER A 170 0.34 -14.06 16.58
N ASP A 171 -0.38 -14.33 17.66
CA ASP A 171 -0.55 -13.39 18.79
C ASP A 171 0.67 -13.35 19.74
N GLN A 172 1.72 -14.14 19.46
CA GLN A 172 2.91 -14.24 20.29
C GLN A 172 4.17 -13.90 19.47
N ALA A 173 5.17 -13.30 20.11
CA ALA A 173 6.44 -13.00 19.46
C ALA A 173 7.03 -14.25 18.77
N PRO A 174 7.55 -14.15 17.54
CA PRO A 174 7.87 -12.92 16.78
C PRO A 174 6.69 -12.33 15.97
N TYR A 175 5.46 -12.77 16.20
CA TYR A 175 4.21 -12.32 15.60
C TYR A 175 4.05 -12.55 14.09
N MET A 176 5.12 -12.67 13.29
CA MET A 176 5.03 -13.05 11.86
C MET A 176 6.31 -13.62 11.22
N ILE A 177 7.45 -12.94 11.37
CA ILE A 177 8.69 -13.34 10.68
C ILE A 177 9.76 -13.39 11.76
N GLY A 178 10.24 -14.60 12.06
CA GLY A 178 11.37 -14.79 12.97
C GLY A 178 12.71 -14.54 12.27
N ARG A 179 12.80 -14.94 11.00
CA ARG A 179 13.97 -14.76 10.14
C ARG A 179 13.51 -14.63 8.69
N MET A 180 14.19 -13.83 7.90
CA MET A 180 14.00 -13.78 6.45
C MET A 180 14.57 -15.08 5.85
N VAL A 181 13.69 -16.02 5.53
CA VAL A 181 13.98 -17.31 4.89
C VAL A 181 14.52 -17.12 3.48
N GLY A 182 14.10 -16.05 2.80
CA GLY A 182 14.56 -15.70 1.46
C GLY A 182 15.77 -14.78 1.49
N LYS A 183 16.48 -14.72 0.35
CA LYS A 183 17.60 -13.81 0.17
C LYS A 183 17.13 -12.36 0.22
N VAL A 184 17.79 -11.58 1.05
CA VAL A 184 17.67 -10.13 1.11
C VAL A 184 19.05 -9.49 0.92
N THR A 185 19.08 -8.28 0.38
CA THR A 185 20.28 -7.45 0.41
C THR A 185 20.13 -6.43 1.52
N GLU A 186 21.20 -6.15 2.23
CA GLU A 186 21.22 -5.20 3.34
C GLU A 186 22.17 -4.05 3.06
N ASP A 187 21.84 -2.86 3.56
CA ASP A 187 22.80 -1.77 3.65
C ASP A 187 23.63 -1.83 4.96
N ALA A 188 24.57 -0.90 5.11
CA ALA A 188 25.45 -0.83 6.29
C ALA A 188 24.70 -0.59 7.63
N THR A 189 23.41 -0.25 7.59
CA THR A 189 22.56 -0.06 8.77
C THR A 189 21.67 -1.26 9.08
N LEU A 190 21.91 -2.40 8.42
CA LEU A 190 21.11 -3.63 8.54
C LEU A 190 19.65 -3.40 8.12
N GLN A 191 19.44 -2.52 7.13
CA GLN A 191 18.14 -2.29 6.51
C GLN A 191 18.05 -3.09 5.21
N ILE A 192 16.93 -3.76 4.96
CA ILE A 192 16.68 -4.46 3.69
C ILE A 192 16.62 -3.45 2.54
N ILE A 193 17.31 -3.72 1.43
CA ILE A 193 17.29 -2.91 0.22
C ILE A 193 17.06 -3.78 -1.03
N PRO A 194 16.44 -3.23 -2.09
CA PRO A 194 15.87 -1.89 -2.18
C PRO A 194 14.52 -1.79 -1.45
N GLN A 195 14.24 -0.64 -0.84
CA GLN A 195 12.92 -0.31 -0.30
C GLN A 195 12.71 1.21 -0.32
N PRO A 196 11.46 1.69 -0.31
CA PRO A 196 11.16 3.10 -0.43
C PRO A 196 11.47 3.88 0.85
N ARG A 197 11.49 5.20 0.75
CA ARG A 197 11.75 6.11 1.87
C ARG A 197 10.53 6.97 2.18
N ALA A 198 10.22 7.08 3.46
CA ALA A 198 9.35 8.12 3.99
C ALA A 198 10.13 9.43 4.16
N ASN A 199 9.47 10.57 3.97
CA ASN A 199 10.08 11.89 4.13
C ASN A 199 9.42 12.62 5.30
N PRO A 200 10.18 13.00 6.34
CA PRO A 200 9.63 13.80 7.44
C PRO A 200 9.27 15.20 6.94
N VAL A 201 8.15 15.73 7.42
CA VAL A 201 7.74 17.13 7.17
C VAL A 201 8.14 18.07 8.31
N ARG A 202 8.55 17.51 9.45
CA ARG A 202 8.93 18.22 10.67
C ARG A 202 9.98 17.43 11.46
N PRO A 203 10.70 18.05 12.40
CA PRO A 203 11.61 17.33 13.30
C PRO A 203 10.88 16.29 14.16
N SER A 204 11.54 15.16 14.45
CA SER A 204 10.99 14.17 15.38
C SER A 204 10.92 14.73 16.79
N LEU A 205 9.76 14.59 17.43
CA LEU A 205 9.53 14.98 18.81
C LEU A 205 9.98 13.88 19.78
N THR A 206 9.95 14.19 21.07
CA THR A 206 10.26 13.24 22.15
C THR A 206 9.02 12.47 22.59
N PRO A 207 9.17 11.27 23.19
CA PRO A 207 8.04 10.58 23.80
C PRO A 207 7.31 11.40 24.86
N LEU A 208 5.97 11.33 24.84
CA LEU A 208 5.10 12.05 25.77
C LEU A 208 4.61 11.12 26.87
N ASN A 209 5.41 11.01 27.94
CA ASN A 209 5.06 10.15 29.07
C ASN A 209 3.71 10.53 29.70
N GLY A 210 2.90 9.50 29.96
CA GLY A 210 1.58 9.61 30.59
C GLY A 210 0.45 10.04 29.65
N ALA A 211 0.70 10.13 28.34
CA ALA A 211 -0.34 10.39 27.35
C ALA A 211 -0.99 9.09 26.87
N VAL A 212 -2.33 9.07 26.79
CA VAL A 212 -3.09 7.97 26.19
C VAL A 212 -3.92 8.53 25.04
N ILE A 213 -3.72 8.01 23.83
CA ILE A 213 -4.51 8.43 22.66
C ILE A 213 -5.90 7.81 22.76
N THR A 214 -6.92 8.66 22.85
CA THR A 214 -8.32 8.26 23.05
C THR A 214 -9.13 8.29 21.77
N ASP A 215 -8.74 9.12 20.79
CA ASP A 215 -9.45 9.21 19.51
C ASP A 215 -8.53 9.68 18.37
N PHE A 216 -8.86 9.28 17.15
CA PHE A 216 -8.16 9.69 15.94
C PHE A 216 -9.12 9.65 14.74
N VAL A 217 -9.46 10.82 14.20
CA VAL A 217 -10.47 10.95 13.16
C VAL A 217 -10.02 11.91 12.04
N PRO A 218 -10.49 11.73 10.79
CA PRO A 218 -10.28 12.72 9.75
C PRO A 218 -10.84 14.08 10.17
N ASN A 219 -10.16 15.16 9.80
CA ASN A 219 -10.72 16.50 9.98
C ASN A 219 -11.87 16.74 8.98
N SER A 220 -12.68 17.77 9.24
CA SER A 220 -13.86 18.10 8.41
C SER A 220 -13.53 18.44 6.96
N SER A 221 -12.29 18.83 6.67
CA SER A 221 -11.81 19.23 5.35
C SER A 221 -11.25 18.06 4.54
N GLY A 222 -11.11 16.88 5.13
CA GLY A 222 -10.57 15.68 4.48
C GLY A 222 -9.09 15.78 4.08
N ASN A 223 -8.35 16.76 4.62
CA ASN A 223 -6.96 17.04 4.30
C ASN A 223 -6.03 16.93 5.52
N GLY A 224 -6.43 16.13 6.49
CA GLY A 224 -5.78 16.05 7.79
C GLY A 224 -6.57 15.22 8.78
N TYR A 225 -6.07 15.17 10.01
CA TYR A 225 -6.68 14.41 11.10
C TYR A 225 -6.65 15.20 12.41
N ILE A 226 -7.53 14.79 13.32
CA ILE A 226 -7.58 15.25 14.70
C ILE A 226 -7.23 14.04 15.57
N LEU A 227 -6.12 14.15 16.30
CA LEU A 227 -5.70 13.19 17.30
C LEU A 227 -6.06 13.74 18.68
N THR A 228 -6.88 13.02 19.44
CA THR A 228 -7.25 13.37 20.82
C THR A 228 -6.53 12.44 21.78
N TYR A 229 -5.96 13.00 22.84
CA TYR A 229 -5.29 12.24 23.88
C TYR A 229 -5.54 12.83 25.27
N GLU A 230 -5.54 11.96 26.27
CA GLU A 230 -5.60 12.36 27.67
C GLU A 230 -4.20 12.35 28.28
N ARG A 231 -3.90 13.35 29.09
CA ARG A 231 -2.68 13.42 29.89
C ARG A 231 -2.98 14.13 31.20
N ASN A 232 -2.64 13.51 32.34
CA ASN A 232 -2.91 14.07 33.68
C ASN A 232 -4.40 14.47 33.89
N GLY A 233 -5.34 13.68 33.36
CA GLY A 233 -6.77 13.95 33.44
C GLY A 233 -7.28 15.11 32.57
N GLN A 234 -6.44 15.64 31.68
CA GLN A 234 -6.82 16.68 30.72
C GLN A 234 -6.88 16.12 29.30
N SER A 235 -8.00 16.38 28.62
CA SER A 235 -8.16 16.09 27.20
C SER A 235 -7.48 17.18 26.36
N THR A 236 -6.56 16.76 25.50
CA THR A 236 -5.79 17.62 24.59
C THR A 236 -5.92 17.07 23.17
N LYS A 237 -5.71 17.89 22.15
CA LYS A 237 -5.73 17.44 20.75
C LYS A 237 -4.61 18.02 19.90
N VAL A 238 -4.24 17.28 18.86
CA VAL A 238 -3.43 17.75 17.73
C VAL A 238 -4.33 17.71 16.49
N ASP A 239 -4.74 18.88 16.02
CA ASP A 239 -5.45 19.04 14.74
C ASP A 239 -4.42 19.45 13.70
N TYR A 240 -4.20 18.60 12.70
CA TYR A 240 -3.20 18.85 11.68
C TYR A 240 -3.76 18.63 10.29
N SER A 241 -3.23 19.40 9.34
CA SER A 241 -3.67 19.38 7.94
C SER A 241 -2.55 19.73 6.99
N TRP A 242 -2.77 19.46 5.71
CA TRP A 242 -1.86 19.82 4.64
C TRP A 242 -2.59 20.40 3.41
N THR A 243 -1.84 21.14 2.61
CA THR A 243 -2.30 21.66 1.32
C THR A 243 -1.77 20.80 0.16
N ASN A 244 -2.39 20.94 -1.02
CA ASN A 244 -1.89 20.35 -2.27
C ASN A 244 -0.57 20.96 -2.75
N THR A 245 -0.04 21.95 -2.05
CA THR A 245 1.26 22.58 -2.31
C THR A 245 2.32 22.17 -1.29
N GLY A 246 2.03 21.21 -0.39
CA GLY A 246 2.99 20.68 0.57
C GLY A 246 3.21 21.58 1.80
N LYS A 247 2.25 22.45 2.13
CA LYS A 247 2.27 23.20 3.40
C LYS A 247 1.50 22.42 4.45
N TYR A 248 2.15 22.13 5.57
CA TYR A 248 1.59 21.38 6.70
C TYR A 248 1.39 22.32 7.89
N THR A 249 0.26 22.22 8.57
CA THR A 249 -0.07 23.01 9.76
C THR A 249 -0.49 22.06 10.88
N PHE A 250 0.12 22.21 12.05
CA PHE A 250 -0.21 21.48 13.27
C PHE A 250 -0.74 22.46 14.31
N GLN A 251 -1.87 22.16 14.90
CA GLN A 251 -2.50 22.92 15.97
C GLN A 251 -2.60 22.07 17.22
N PHE A 252 -1.81 22.41 18.24
CA PHE A 252 -1.84 21.75 19.54
C PHE A 252 -2.79 22.52 20.45
N VAL A 253 -3.93 21.90 20.78
CA VAL A 253 -5.02 22.55 21.53
C VAL A 253 -5.12 21.93 22.90
N ASN A 254 -4.95 22.75 23.93
CA ASN A 254 -5.12 22.40 25.34
C ASN A 254 -6.04 23.43 26.04
N ASN A 255 -6.27 23.27 27.34
CA ASN A 255 -7.11 24.17 28.13
C ASN A 255 -6.60 25.62 28.20
N ASN A 256 -5.32 25.85 27.94
CA ASN A 256 -4.68 27.17 27.99
C ASN A 256 -4.67 27.88 26.62
N GLY A 257 -5.12 27.21 25.55
CA GLY A 257 -5.20 27.75 24.20
C GLY A 257 -4.62 26.83 23.14
N THR A 258 -4.33 27.42 21.97
CA THR A 258 -3.85 26.71 20.78
C THR A 258 -2.49 27.26 20.37
N THR A 259 -1.50 26.39 20.22
CA THR A 259 -0.23 26.73 19.56
C THR A 259 -0.19 26.15 18.15
N SER A 260 0.32 26.91 17.20
CA SER A 260 0.39 26.50 15.79
C SER A 260 1.82 26.42 15.29
N GLU A 261 2.15 25.31 14.63
CA GLU A 261 3.40 25.10 13.92
C GLU A 261 3.11 24.90 12.43
N ASN A 262 3.98 25.46 11.58
CA ASN A 262 3.83 25.40 10.13
C ASN A 262 5.13 24.92 9.48
N TYR A 263 5.01 24.01 8.54
CA TYR A 263 6.13 23.40 7.85
C TYR A 263 5.88 23.34 6.34
N ASN A 264 6.97 23.32 5.57
CA ASN A 264 6.95 22.94 4.17
C ASN A 264 7.51 21.51 4.08
N GLY A 265 6.77 20.62 3.43
CA GLY A 265 7.12 19.22 3.27
C GLY A 265 6.86 18.72 1.86
N HIS A 266 6.79 17.39 1.69
CA HIS A 266 6.45 16.81 0.40
C HIS A 266 5.02 17.16 -0.01
N ILE A 267 4.81 17.27 -1.33
CA ILE A 267 3.48 17.43 -1.90
C ILE A 267 2.73 16.09 -1.75
N PRO A 268 1.49 16.08 -1.21
CA PRO A 268 0.68 14.87 -1.15
C PRO A 268 0.45 14.30 -2.56
N CYS A 269 0.83 13.05 -2.77
CA CYS A 269 0.61 12.34 -4.03
C CYS A 269 -0.86 11.91 -4.20
N VAL A 270 -1.24 11.69 -5.44
CA VAL A 270 -2.50 11.05 -5.82
C VAL A 270 -2.17 9.64 -6.28
N LEU A 271 -2.78 8.63 -5.63
CA LEU A 271 -2.79 7.28 -6.17
C LEU A 271 -3.91 7.23 -7.21
N GLN A 272 -3.55 7.10 -8.47
CA GLN A 272 -4.51 6.89 -9.55
C GLN A 272 -5.09 5.48 -9.36
N THR A 273 -6.28 5.38 -8.75
CA THR A 273 -7.01 4.11 -8.56
C THR A 273 -8.02 3.84 -9.67
N SER A 274 -8.23 4.80 -10.58
CA SER A 274 -8.94 4.57 -11.83
C SER A 274 -7.97 4.04 -12.89
N VAL A 275 -8.49 3.30 -13.86
CA VAL A 275 -7.77 2.88 -15.08
C VAL A 275 -7.29 4.08 -15.91
N ASP A 276 -7.52 5.32 -15.44
CA ASP A 276 -7.06 6.57 -16.07
C ASP A 276 -5.53 6.73 -15.99
N GLY A 277 -4.84 5.88 -15.25
CA GLY A 277 -3.37 5.84 -15.10
C GLY A 277 -2.56 5.23 -16.26
N LEU A 278 -3.12 5.11 -17.47
CA LEU A 278 -2.36 4.88 -18.72
C LEU A 278 -2.35 6.12 -19.63
N SER A 279 -2.43 7.30 -19.03
CA SER A 279 -2.23 8.58 -19.72
C SER A 279 -0.85 9.15 -19.39
N THR A 280 0.18 8.53 -19.94
CA THR A 280 1.36 9.28 -20.37
C THR A 280 1.27 9.39 -21.90
N ASP A 281 1.32 10.64 -22.37
CA ASP A 281 1.24 11.14 -23.74
C ASP A 281 -0.14 11.09 -24.44
N GLU A 282 -0.49 12.28 -24.96
CA GLU A 282 -1.79 12.79 -25.40
C GLU A 282 -2.34 12.11 -26.67
N VAL A 283 -2.73 10.84 -26.55
CA VAL A 283 -3.68 10.23 -27.49
C VAL A 283 -4.93 9.85 -26.73
N GLN A 284 -6.01 10.59 -26.99
CA GLN A 284 -7.34 10.26 -26.53
C GLN A 284 -8.04 9.40 -27.59
N VAL A 285 -8.66 8.31 -27.15
CA VAL A 285 -9.54 7.51 -27.98
C VAL A 285 -10.96 7.73 -27.49
N LEU A 286 -11.78 8.35 -28.33
CA LEU A 286 -13.17 8.63 -28.05
C LEU A 286 -14.03 7.49 -28.57
N ILE A 287 -14.86 6.92 -27.68
CA ILE A 287 -15.88 5.91 -28.02
C ILE A 287 -17.25 6.59 -27.90
N THR A 288 -17.94 6.78 -29.02
CA THR A 288 -19.25 7.45 -29.02
C THR A 288 -20.30 6.73 -29.89
N PRO A 289 -21.56 6.67 -29.43
CA PRO A 289 -22.01 6.90 -28.05
C PRO A 289 -21.54 5.78 -27.10
N ASN A 290 -21.49 6.06 -25.78
CA ASN A 290 -21.23 5.05 -24.76
C ASN A 290 -22.02 5.42 -23.48
N PRO A 291 -23.04 4.65 -23.06
CA PRO A 291 -23.53 3.40 -23.67
C PRO A 291 -24.08 3.57 -25.09
N ASN A 292 -24.10 2.50 -25.91
CA ASN A 292 -24.67 2.50 -27.26
C ASN A 292 -25.74 1.41 -27.46
N SER A 293 -26.65 1.62 -28.42
CA SER A 293 -27.73 0.67 -28.77
C SER A 293 -27.43 -0.07 -30.08
N GLY A 294 -26.21 -0.63 -30.19
CA GLY A 294 -25.81 -1.45 -31.34
C GLY A 294 -25.07 -0.70 -32.45
N THR A 295 -24.72 0.58 -32.28
CA THR A 295 -23.76 1.27 -33.14
C THR A 295 -22.86 2.16 -32.30
N PHE A 296 -21.54 2.01 -32.44
CA PHE A 296 -20.57 2.91 -31.83
C PHE A 296 -19.40 3.11 -32.76
N SER A 297 -18.83 4.30 -32.72
CA SER A 297 -17.63 4.65 -33.45
C SER A 297 -16.49 4.86 -32.47
N VAL A 298 -15.32 4.34 -32.83
CA VAL A 298 -14.06 4.66 -32.16
C VAL A 298 -13.32 5.68 -33.02
N ARG A 299 -12.96 6.82 -32.43
CA ARG A 299 -12.15 7.87 -33.06
C ARG A 299 -10.89 8.10 -32.26
N GLN A 300 -9.75 8.19 -32.95
CA GLN A 300 -8.51 8.68 -32.38
C GLN A 300 -8.49 10.22 -32.47
N GLU A 301 -8.36 10.90 -31.33
CA GLU A 301 -8.06 12.33 -31.28
C GLU A 301 -6.55 12.48 -31.01
N ASN A 302 -5.86 13.11 -31.96
CA ASN A 302 -4.41 13.05 -32.05
C ASN A 302 -3.75 14.41 -31.88
N GLU A 303 -2.68 14.45 -31.09
CA GLU A 303 -1.49 15.24 -31.41
C GLU A 303 -0.82 14.72 -32.69
N LYS A 304 -0.18 15.62 -33.46
CA LYS A 304 0.47 15.29 -34.74
C LYS A 304 1.50 14.16 -34.58
N GLY A 305 1.25 13.00 -35.20
CA GLY A 305 2.28 11.99 -35.50
C GLY A 305 2.11 10.62 -34.86
N VAL A 306 1.16 10.42 -33.94
CA VAL A 306 0.92 9.11 -33.30
C VAL A 306 -0.17 8.33 -34.05
N LYS A 307 0.08 7.07 -34.42
CA LYS A 307 -0.91 6.21 -35.08
C LYS A 307 -1.10 4.92 -34.28
N TRP A 308 -2.35 4.50 -34.09
CA TRP A 308 -2.63 3.15 -33.61
C TRP A 308 -2.25 2.09 -34.66
N GLU A 309 -1.62 1.01 -34.22
CA GLU A 309 -1.19 -0.11 -35.09
C GLU A 309 -2.24 -1.22 -35.12
N GLN A 310 -2.97 -1.39 -34.03
CA GLN A 310 -3.97 -2.43 -33.89
C GLN A 310 -5.01 -2.05 -32.85
N ILE A 311 -6.23 -2.56 -33.01
CA ILE A 311 -7.22 -2.60 -31.95
C ILE A 311 -7.76 -4.01 -31.73
N GLU A 312 -8.20 -4.28 -30.52
CA GLU A 312 -8.87 -5.52 -30.12
C GLU A 312 -10.08 -5.20 -29.22
N ILE A 313 -11.19 -5.90 -29.41
CA ILE A 313 -12.34 -5.87 -28.51
C ILE A 313 -12.45 -7.20 -27.81
N ILE A 314 -12.50 -7.16 -26.49
CA ILE A 314 -12.45 -8.33 -25.62
C ILE A 314 -13.63 -8.23 -24.63
N ASP A 315 -14.34 -9.32 -24.40
CA ASP A 315 -15.33 -9.38 -23.31
C ASP A 315 -14.65 -9.51 -21.94
N LEU A 316 -15.45 -9.47 -20.87
CA LEU A 316 -14.94 -9.61 -19.50
C LEU A 316 -14.38 -11.02 -19.18
N ASN A 317 -14.65 -12.02 -20.02
CA ASN A 317 -14.13 -13.38 -19.89
C ASN A 317 -12.83 -13.59 -20.69
N GLY A 318 -12.33 -12.56 -21.38
CA GLY A 318 -11.11 -12.62 -22.18
C GLY A 318 -11.31 -13.08 -23.62
N ASN A 319 -12.55 -13.28 -24.09
CA ASN A 319 -12.82 -13.67 -25.47
C ASN A 319 -12.67 -12.48 -26.41
N VAL A 320 -11.92 -12.65 -27.49
CA VAL A 320 -11.70 -11.60 -28.50
C VAL A 320 -12.84 -11.64 -29.54
N TYR A 321 -13.62 -10.56 -29.61
CA TYR A 321 -14.71 -10.40 -30.58
C TYR A 321 -14.27 -9.74 -31.87
N PHE A 322 -13.28 -8.85 -31.79
CA PHE A 322 -12.81 -8.10 -32.94
C PHE A 322 -11.32 -7.83 -32.81
N LYS A 323 -10.60 -7.92 -33.93
CA LYS A 323 -9.18 -7.57 -34.01
C LYS A 323 -8.86 -7.04 -35.40
N LYS A 324 -8.29 -5.84 -35.48
CA LYS A 324 -7.93 -5.22 -36.76
C LYS A 324 -6.62 -4.46 -36.65
N LYS A 325 -5.70 -4.74 -37.57
CA LYS A 325 -4.46 -3.98 -37.77
C LYS A 325 -4.73 -2.74 -38.63
N ASN A 326 -4.04 -1.64 -38.34
CA ASN A 326 -4.14 -0.35 -39.03
C ASN A 326 -5.59 0.06 -39.32
N PRO A 327 -6.41 0.25 -38.29
CA PRO A 327 -7.85 0.13 -38.45
C PRO A 327 -8.53 1.35 -39.14
N GLY A 328 -7.78 2.42 -39.44
CA GLY A 328 -8.30 3.70 -39.97
C GLY A 328 -8.67 4.67 -38.84
N GLU A 329 -9.17 5.88 -39.12
CA GLU A 329 -9.50 6.89 -38.08
C GLU A 329 -10.88 6.73 -37.44
N LYS A 330 -11.77 6.01 -38.12
CA LYS A 330 -13.12 5.68 -37.66
C LYS A 330 -13.39 4.22 -37.94
N ILE A 331 -13.94 3.54 -36.96
CA ILE A 331 -14.26 2.12 -37.05
C ILE A 331 -15.66 1.96 -36.48
N ASP A 332 -16.54 1.34 -37.28
CA ASP A 332 -17.89 0.99 -36.89
C ASP A 332 -17.90 -0.47 -36.42
N PHE A 333 -18.64 -0.71 -35.34
CA PHE A 333 -18.73 -1.99 -34.63
C PHE A 333 -20.19 -2.39 -34.42
N SER A 334 -21.01 -2.19 -35.44
CA SER A 334 -22.46 -2.40 -35.40
C SER A 334 -22.92 -3.85 -35.16
N GLU A 335 -21.99 -4.81 -35.16
CA GLU A 335 -22.29 -6.25 -35.07
C GLU A 335 -21.97 -6.88 -33.70
N ILE A 336 -21.66 -6.08 -32.67
CA ILE A 336 -21.33 -6.60 -31.33
C ILE A 336 -22.60 -6.76 -30.49
N ARG A 337 -22.73 -7.90 -29.79
CA ARG A 337 -23.87 -8.20 -28.91
C ARG A 337 -23.86 -7.28 -27.68
N SER A 338 -25.03 -7.06 -27.08
CA SER A 338 -25.16 -6.35 -25.81
C SER A 338 -24.26 -6.97 -24.72
N GLY A 339 -23.55 -6.13 -23.97
CA GLY A 339 -22.56 -6.56 -23.01
C GLY A 339 -21.55 -5.46 -22.63
N VAL A 340 -20.67 -5.81 -21.70
CA VAL A 340 -19.55 -4.96 -21.28
C VAL A 340 -18.28 -5.47 -21.93
N TYR A 341 -17.53 -4.56 -22.57
CA TYR A 341 -16.33 -4.90 -23.32
C TYR A 341 -15.16 -3.99 -22.98
N LEU A 342 -13.96 -4.49 -23.27
CA LEU A 342 -12.70 -3.77 -23.25
C LEU A 342 -12.20 -3.59 -24.69
N LEU A 343 -11.98 -2.35 -25.09
CA LEU A 343 -11.24 -1.99 -26.30
C LEU A 343 -9.76 -1.83 -25.93
N LYS A 344 -8.89 -2.73 -26.40
CA LYS A 344 -7.44 -2.55 -26.35
C LYS A 344 -6.96 -1.87 -27.62
N VAL A 345 -6.14 -0.84 -27.46
CA VAL A 345 -5.53 -0.07 -28.55
C VAL A 345 -4.03 -0.18 -28.42
N TYR A 346 -3.39 -0.69 -29.46
CA TYR A 346 -1.96 -0.91 -29.53
C TYR A 346 -1.32 0.23 -30.33
N PHE A 347 -0.32 0.86 -29.74
CA PHE A 347 0.56 1.84 -30.35
C PHE A 347 1.96 1.23 -30.43
N GLN A 348 2.84 1.83 -31.25
CA GLN A 348 4.21 1.36 -31.47
C GLN A 348 5.01 1.11 -30.17
N LYS A 349 4.73 1.87 -29.11
CA LYS A 349 5.45 1.81 -27.82
C LYS A 349 4.57 1.57 -26.60
N SER A 350 3.26 1.42 -26.76
CA SER A 350 2.34 1.33 -25.63
C SER A 350 1.03 0.62 -25.99
N THR A 351 0.28 0.21 -24.98
CA THR A 351 -1.08 -0.32 -25.14
C THR A 351 -2.00 0.42 -24.17
N LYS A 352 -3.14 0.90 -24.67
CA LYS A 352 -4.19 1.54 -23.86
C LYS A 352 -5.45 0.66 -23.88
N SER A 353 -6.23 0.68 -22.79
CA SER A 353 -7.47 -0.10 -22.67
C SER A 353 -8.62 0.79 -22.24
N TYR A 354 -9.77 0.66 -22.90
CA TYR A 354 -10.97 1.47 -22.66
C TYR A 354 -12.18 0.57 -22.43
N LYS A 355 -13.03 0.89 -21.46
CA LYS A 355 -14.29 0.16 -21.20
C LYS A 355 -15.45 0.82 -21.95
N PHE A 356 -16.29 0.03 -22.61
CA PHE A 356 -17.55 0.50 -23.19
C PHE A 356 -18.69 -0.50 -23.00
N ILE A 357 -19.92 0.00 -23.11
CA ILE A 357 -21.16 -0.75 -22.86
C ILE A 357 -22.02 -0.73 -24.12
N VAL A 358 -22.39 -1.92 -24.60
CA VAL A 358 -23.40 -2.12 -25.65
C VAL A 358 -24.69 -2.58 -24.96
N GLN A 359 -25.79 -1.86 -25.18
CA GLN A 359 -27.10 -2.15 -24.59
C GLN A 359 -27.90 -3.16 -25.40
#